data_AF-A0A821NZL1-F1
#
_entry.id   AF-A0A821NZL1-F1
#
_cell.length_a   1.000
_cell.length_b   1.000
_cell.length_c   1.000
_cell.angle_alpha   90.00
_cell.angle_beta   90.00
_cell.angle_gamma   90.00
#
_symmetry.space_group_name_H-M   'P 1'
#
loop_
_entity.id
_entity.type
_entity.pdbx_description
1 polymer ?
#
loop_
_entity_poly.entity_id
_entity_poly.type
_entity_poly.pdbx_seq_one_letter_code
_entity_poly.pdbx_strand_id
1 'polypeptide(L)'
;YTILSDKLNEHEKQTDAIDRIINNLDKELKNKQKELEQLKNSNKDIEEHSNEEKRNTDKYEVKLRNAQNKLDESTKRQNDIGVPPDGLDKYKDIPIKQLQRDLDRALIELKKYAHVNKKALDQFLQFSDERDKLINRKAEIDEAHRHIVDLIESLDNKRFETIQFTFKQVSLYFTEVFKRLVPEGTAHLVIKTGDNEDYDSEQVSSQSSSQQMSVDDFTGVGIKVSFNGRTNEMRDMQQLSGGQKSLVALALIFAIQKCDPAPFYLFDEIDQALDPQ
;
A
#
# COMPACT_ATOMS: atom_id res chain seq x y z
N TYR A 1 -31.36 -125.10 46.98
CA TYR A 1 -30.00 -124.89 47.51
C TYR A 1 -28.92 -124.85 46.42
N THR A 2 -29.06 -125.54 45.28
CA THR A 2 -28.08 -125.56 44.17
C THR A 2 -28.02 -124.27 43.33
N ILE A 3 -29.15 -123.65 42.98
CA ILE A 3 -29.20 -122.43 42.14
C ILE A 3 -28.61 -121.19 42.84
N LEU A 4 -28.65 -121.16 44.18
CA LEU A 4 -28.06 -120.05 44.97
C LEU A 4 -26.53 -120.15 45.02
N SER A 5 -25.96 -121.36 45.00
CA SER A 5 -24.51 -121.61 45.08
C SER A 5 -23.80 -121.30 43.76
N ASP A 6 -24.42 -121.58 42.62
CA ASP A 6 -23.84 -121.27 41.30
C ASP A 6 -23.87 -119.76 41.01
N LYS A 7 -24.95 -119.07 41.38
CA LYS A 7 -25.01 -117.59 41.32
C LYS A 7 -24.00 -116.93 42.25
N LEU A 8 -23.76 -117.50 43.43
CA LEU A 8 -22.76 -117.00 44.37
C LEU A 8 -21.34 -117.07 43.79
N ASN A 9 -20.99 -118.20 43.16
CA ASN A 9 -19.67 -118.44 42.56
C ASN A 9 -19.44 -117.63 41.27
N GLU A 10 -20.51 -117.36 40.51
CA GLU A 10 -20.48 -116.44 39.35
C GLU A 10 -20.28 -114.99 39.79
N HIS A 11 -20.97 -114.55 40.85
CA HIS A 11 -20.74 -113.23 41.46
C HIS A 11 -19.35 -113.10 42.07
N GLU A 12 -18.78 -114.17 42.66
CA GLU A 12 -17.41 -114.21 43.20
C GLU A 12 -16.36 -114.03 42.09
N LYS A 13 -16.52 -114.70 40.94
CA LYS A 13 -15.64 -114.50 39.77
C LYS A 13 -15.79 -113.12 39.14
N GLN A 14 -16.99 -112.55 39.15
CA GLN A 14 -17.21 -111.18 38.69
C GLN A 14 -16.57 -110.16 39.65
N THR A 15 -16.61 -110.41 40.96
CA THR A 15 -15.92 -109.56 41.94
C THR A 15 -14.40 -109.64 41.79
N ASP A 16 -13.83 -110.84 41.63
CA ASP A 16 -12.39 -111.00 41.37
C ASP A 16 -11.94 -110.32 40.06
N ALA A 17 -12.77 -110.37 39.01
CA ALA A 17 -12.47 -109.71 37.75
C ALA A 17 -12.52 -108.18 37.87
N ILE A 18 -13.51 -107.65 38.61
CA ILE A 18 -13.64 -106.23 38.93
C ILE A 18 -12.45 -105.78 39.79
N ASP A 19 -12.05 -106.56 40.79
CA ASP A 19 -10.91 -106.25 41.65
C ASP A 19 -9.58 -106.22 40.89
N ARG A 20 -9.39 -107.08 39.88
CA ARG A 20 -8.21 -107.00 38.99
C ARG A 20 -8.23 -105.74 38.13
N ILE A 21 -9.39 -105.32 37.64
CA ILE A 21 -9.54 -104.07 36.86
C ILE A 21 -9.29 -102.86 37.75
N ILE A 22 -9.83 -102.83 38.98
CA ILE A 22 -9.59 -101.77 39.97
C ILE A 22 -8.09 -101.68 40.28
N ASN A 23 -7.42 -102.80 40.53
CA ASN A 23 -5.98 -102.80 40.81
C ASN A 23 -5.12 -102.30 39.62
N ASN A 24 -5.54 -102.56 38.38
CA ASN A 24 -4.85 -102.03 37.20
C ASN A 24 -5.12 -100.53 37.03
N LEU A 25 -6.36 -100.08 37.21
CA LEU A 25 -6.70 -98.65 37.21
C LEU A 25 -5.98 -97.88 38.31
N ASP A 26 -5.81 -98.46 39.50
CA ASP A 26 -5.04 -97.86 40.60
C ASP A 26 -3.54 -97.75 40.27
N LYS A 27 -2.98 -98.72 39.54
CA LYS A 27 -1.59 -98.63 39.06
C LYS A 27 -1.44 -97.56 37.98
N GLU A 28 -2.39 -97.45 37.06
CA GLU A 28 -2.41 -96.39 36.05
C GLU A 28 -2.60 -95.01 36.67
N LEU A 29 -3.50 -94.87 37.66
CA LEU A 29 -3.68 -93.64 38.42
C LEU A 29 -2.40 -93.24 39.15
N LYS A 30 -1.70 -94.18 39.80
CA LYS A 30 -0.41 -93.90 40.47
C LYS A 30 0.67 -93.49 39.46
N ASN A 31 0.72 -94.10 38.29
CA ASN A 31 1.66 -93.72 37.24
C ASN A 31 1.35 -92.33 36.67
N LYS A 32 0.08 -92.04 36.40
CA LYS A 32 -0.37 -90.71 35.97
C LYS A 32 -0.14 -89.64 37.02
N GLN A 33 -0.32 -89.95 38.31
CA GLN A 33 0.01 -89.05 39.41
C GLN A 33 1.51 -88.74 39.45
N LYS A 34 2.38 -89.74 39.27
CA LYS A 34 3.84 -89.53 39.19
C LYS A 34 4.23 -88.70 37.97
N GLU A 35 3.64 -88.95 36.80
CA GLU A 35 3.86 -88.12 35.60
C GLU A 35 3.41 -86.67 35.83
N LEU A 36 2.27 -86.47 36.51
CA LEU A 36 1.74 -85.15 36.83
C LEU A 36 2.63 -84.40 37.83
N GLU A 37 3.20 -85.09 38.82
CA GLU A 37 4.19 -84.52 39.73
C GLU A 37 5.49 -84.16 39.02
N GLN A 38 5.99 -85.01 38.12
CA GLN A 38 7.18 -84.73 37.31
C GLN A 38 6.97 -83.51 36.40
N LEU A 39 5.82 -83.44 35.71
CA LEU A 39 5.46 -82.29 34.88
C LEU A 39 5.30 -81.01 35.70
N LYS A 40 4.75 -81.09 36.92
CA LYS A 40 4.67 -79.94 37.83
C LYS A 40 6.04 -79.44 38.25
N ASN A 41 6.97 -80.32 38.59
CA ASN A 41 8.33 -79.92 38.94
C ASN A 41 9.05 -79.30 37.73
N SER A 42 8.94 -79.92 36.55
CA SER A 42 9.53 -79.35 35.32
C SER A 42 8.94 -77.98 34.96
N ASN A 43 7.63 -77.77 35.12
CA ASN A 43 7.02 -76.45 34.92
C ASN A 43 7.55 -75.41 35.92
N LYS A 44 7.74 -75.81 37.19
CA LYS A 44 8.29 -74.92 38.20
C LYS A 44 9.72 -74.49 37.88
N ASP A 45 10.56 -75.43 37.43
CA ASP A 45 11.94 -75.14 37.01
C ASP A 45 11.97 -74.20 35.79
N ILE A 46 11.06 -74.39 34.83
CA ILE A 46 10.91 -73.49 33.67
C ILE A 46 10.46 -72.09 34.10
N GLU A 47 9.53 -71.99 35.06
CA GLU A 47 9.09 -70.70 35.61
C GLU A 47 10.23 -69.97 36.35
N GLU A 48 11.04 -70.70 37.12
CA GLU A 48 12.22 -70.15 37.80
C GLU A 48 13.25 -69.62 36.79
N HIS A 49 13.59 -70.40 35.76
CA HIS A 49 14.47 -69.95 34.68
C HIS A 49 13.90 -68.76 33.89
N SER A 50 12.60 -68.76 33.60
CA SER A 50 11.92 -67.65 32.93
C SER A 50 12.02 -66.36 33.76
N ASN A 51 11.86 -66.46 35.08
CA ASN A 51 12.00 -65.32 35.98
C ASN A 51 13.45 -64.83 36.10
N GLU A 52 14.43 -65.73 36.04
CA GLU A 52 15.84 -65.35 36.03
C GLU A 52 16.23 -64.62 34.73
N GLU A 53 15.79 -65.10 33.58
CA GLU A 53 16.01 -64.46 32.29
C GLU A 53 15.33 -63.08 32.19
N LYS A 54 14.12 -62.92 32.75
CA LYS A 54 13.47 -61.61 32.88
C LYS A 54 14.31 -60.64 33.71
N ARG A 55 14.81 -61.08 34.87
CA ARG A 55 15.70 -60.24 35.71
C ARG A 55 16.99 -59.87 35.00
N ASN A 56 17.55 -60.76 34.19
CA ASN A 56 18.73 -60.46 33.39
C ASN A 56 18.40 -59.45 32.29
N THR A 57 17.28 -59.61 31.60
CA THR A 57 16.78 -58.67 30.59
C THR A 57 16.61 -57.27 31.18
N ASP A 58 15.95 -57.14 32.34
CA ASP A 58 15.76 -55.86 33.02
C ASP A 58 17.11 -55.18 33.36
N LYS A 59 18.11 -55.95 33.81
CA LYS A 59 19.47 -55.43 34.07
C LYS A 59 20.12 -54.92 32.79
N TYR A 60 19.97 -55.62 31.67
CA TYR A 60 20.53 -55.20 30.39
C TYR A 60 19.81 -53.97 29.82
N GLU A 61 18.49 -53.87 29.96
CA GLU A 61 17.72 -52.67 29.58
C GLU A 61 18.17 -51.44 30.37
N VAL A 62 18.36 -51.57 31.70
CA VAL A 62 18.87 -50.47 32.53
C VAL A 62 20.28 -50.06 32.08
N LYS A 63 21.16 -51.02 31.76
CA LYS A 63 22.50 -50.72 31.24
C LYS A 63 22.45 -50.03 29.88
N LEU A 64 21.58 -50.48 28.97
CA LEU A 64 21.38 -49.89 27.66
C LEU A 64 20.89 -48.45 27.79
N ARG A 65 19.88 -48.21 28.63
CA ARG A 65 19.33 -46.88 28.89
C ARG A 65 20.37 -45.92 29.49
N ASN A 66 21.20 -46.41 30.41
CA ASN A 66 22.30 -45.62 30.95
C ASN A 66 23.38 -45.29 29.90
N ALA A 67 23.68 -46.22 28.99
CA ALA A 67 24.61 -45.97 27.89
C ALA A 67 24.03 -44.96 26.89
N GLN A 68 22.75 -45.06 26.56
CA GLN A 68 22.04 -44.09 25.72
C GLN A 68 22.04 -42.69 26.35
N ASN A 69 21.72 -42.56 27.64
CA ASN A 69 21.77 -41.27 28.33
C ASN A 69 23.19 -40.65 28.29
N LYS A 70 24.23 -41.45 28.47
CA LYS A 70 25.63 -40.97 28.36
C LYS A 70 26.00 -40.55 26.94
N LEU A 71 25.48 -41.26 25.94
CA LEU A 71 25.65 -40.90 24.53
C LEU A 71 24.95 -39.55 24.26
N ASP A 72 23.72 -39.39 24.72
CA ASP A 72 22.93 -38.16 24.57
C ASP A 72 23.56 -36.97 25.30
N GLU A 73 24.15 -37.19 26.48
CA GLU A 73 24.93 -36.15 27.17
C GLU A 73 26.18 -35.76 26.38
N SER A 74 26.87 -36.75 25.79
CA SER A 74 28.09 -36.51 25.03
C SER A 74 27.80 -35.78 23.72
N THR A 75 26.70 -36.12 23.03
CA THR A 75 26.26 -35.43 21.80
C THR A 75 25.78 -34.02 22.11
N LYS A 76 25.07 -33.79 23.23
CA LYS A 76 24.75 -32.42 23.69
C LYS A 76 26.01 -31.60 23.93
N ARG A 77 27.00 -32.14 24.65
CA ARG A 77 28.28 -31.44 24.86
C ARG A 77 29.00 -31.14 23.55
N GLN A 78 28.98 -32.05 22.58
CA GLN A 78 29.56 -31.81 21.25
C GLN A 78 28.83 -30.69 20.50
N ASN A 79 27.50 -30.68 20.55
CA ASN A 79 26.69 -29.62 19.92
C ASN A 79 26.88 -28.25 20.61
N ASP A 80 27.03 -28.23 21.94
CA ASP A 80 27.29 -27.01 22.72
C ASP A 80 28.65 -26.38 22.42
N ILE A 81 29.65 -27.20 22.04
CA ILE A 81 30.97 -26.71 21.60
C ILE A 81 30.87 -26.02 20.22
N GLY A 82 29.83 -26.32 19.44
CA GLY A 82 29.58 -25.73 18.13
C GLY A 82 30.56 -26.18 17.05
N VAL A 83 30.32 -25.74 15.81
CA VAL A 83 31.25 -25.94 14.71
C VAL A 83 32.46 -25.02 14.95
N PRO A 84 33.70 -25.54 15.02
CA PRO A 84 34.87 -24.70 15.18
C PRO A 84 34.94 -23.72 13.99
N PRO A 85 35.15 -22.42 14.23
CA PRO A 85 35.18 -21.43 13.16
C PRO A 85 36.35 -21.68 12.21
N ASP A 86 36.13 -21.39 10.92
CA ASP A 86 37.16 -21.46 9.88
C ASP A 86 38.35 -20.56 10.26
N GLY A 87 39.55 -21.15 10.37
CA GLY A 87 40.77 -20.46 10.81
C GLY A 87 41.39 -20.98 12.11
N LEU A 88 40.88 -22.07 12.68
CA LEU A 88 41.43 -22.70 13.90
C LEU A 88 42.91 -23.10 13.76
N ASP A 89 43.36 -23.42 12.55
CA ASP A 89 44.76 -23.75 12.25
C ASP A 89 45.75 -22.64 12.61
N LYS A 90 45.29 -21.37 12.62
CA LYS A 90 46.13 -20.22 12.97
C LYS A 90 46.45 -20.14 14.47
N TYR A 91 45.69 -20.85 15.30
CA TYR A 91 45.78 -20.77 16.76
C TYR A 91 46.27 -22.07 17.41
N LYS A 92 46.56 -23.13 16.62
CA LYS A 92 47.03 -24.44 17.12
C LYS A 92 48.40 -24.38 17.81
N ASP A 93 49.30 -23.53 17.32
CA ASP A 93 50.69 -23.46 17.80
C ASP A 93 50.92 -22.35 18.84
N ILE A 94 49.87 -21.60 19.20
CA ILE A 94 49.98 -20.45 20.12
C ILE A 94 49.78 -20.93 21.56
N PRO A 95 50.70 -20.58 22.49
CA PRO A 95 50.53 -20.94 23.89
C PRO A 95 49.27 -20.28 24.48
N ILE A 96 48.52 -21.03 25.28
CA ILE A 96 47.24 -20.64 25.90
C ILE A 96 47.27 -19.24 26.54
N LYS A 97 48.42 -18.88 27.13
CA LYS A 97 48.62 -17.59 27.80
C LYS A 97 48.67 -16.39 26.85
N GLN A 98 49.13 -16.58 25.61
CA GLN A 98 49.08 -15.55 24.57
C GLN A 98 47.68 -15.48 23.96
N LEU A 99 47.04 -16.62 23.74
CA LEU A 99 45.67 -16.70 23.24
C LEU A 99 44.67 -15.97 24.15
N GLN A 100 44.81 -16.10 25.48
CA GLN A 100 44.01 -15.33 26.45
C GLN A 100 44.25 -13.82 26.35
N ARG A 101 45.50 -13.36 26.14
CA ARG A 101 45.79 -11.92 26.00
C ARG A 101 45.19 -11.34 24.72
N ASP A 102 45.21 -12.10 23.64
CA ASP A 102 44.61 -11.68 22.37
C ASP A 102 43.08 -11.72 22.44
N LEU A 103 42.50 -12.70 23.15
CA LEU A 103 41.08 -12.73 23.48
C LEU A 103 40.67 -11.50 24.30
N ASP A 104 41.42 -11.18 25.35
CA ASP A 104 41.15 -10.01 26.19
C ASP A 104 41.25 -8.70 25.38
N ARG A 105 42.23 -8.60 24.48
CA ARG A 105 42.36 -7.45 23.56
C ARG A 105 41.16 -7.35 22.63
N ALA A 106 40.75 -8.46 22.00
CA ALA A 106 39.60 -8.50 21.11
C ALA A 106 38.28 -8.19 21.87
N LEU A 107 38.14 -8.66 23.11
CA LEU A 107 36.99 -8.34 23.96
C LEU A 107 36.95 -6.87 24.36
N ILE A 108 38.11 -6.24 24.61
CA ILE A 108 38.19 -4.79 24.87
C ILE A 108 37.80 -4.00 23.62
N GLU A 109 38.24 -4.42 22.43
CA GLU A 109 37.83 -3.78 21.18
C GLU A 109 36.34 -3.97 20.89
N LEU A 110 35.80 -5.16 21.12
CA LEU A 110 34.38 -5.44 20.96
C LEU A 110 33.52 -4.62 21.92
N LYS A 111 33.98 -4.37 23.15
CA LYS A 111 33.31 -3.47 24.10
C LYS A 111 33.24 -2.03 23.60
N LYS A 112 34.19 -1.54 22.80
CA LYS A 112 34.09 -0.18 22.20
C LYS A 112 32.91 -0.07 21.23
N TYR A 113 32.55 -1.18 20.58
CA TYR A 113 31.41 -1.28 19.66
C TYR A 113 30.12 -1.77 20.34
N ALA A 114 30.04 -1.73 21.68
CA ALA A 114 28.86 -2.18 22.42
C ALA A 114 27.57 -1.38 22.08
N HIS A 115 27.72 -0.14 21.61
CA HIS A 115 26.62 0.75 21.26
C HIS A 115 26.28 0.77 19.76
N VAL A 116 26.63 -0.27 19.01
CA VAL A 116 26.22 -0.37 17.60
C VAL A 116 24.73 -0.69 17.50
N ASN A 117 24.02 0.10 16.69
CA ASN A 117 22.61 -0.10 16.41
C ASN A 117 22.41 -1.38 15.59
N LYS A 118 21.96 -2.45 16.24
CA LYS A 118 21.69 -3.74 15.61
C LYS A 118 20.53 -3.70 14.60
N LYS A 119 19.65 -2.68 14.68
CA LYS A 119 18.53 -2.47 13.76
C LYS A 119 18.88 -1.55 12.59
N ALA A 120 20.14 -1.13 12.47
CA ALA A 120 20.54 -0.17 11.44
C ALA A 120 20.24 -0.67 10.02
N LEU A 121 20.38 -1.97 9.77
CA LEU A 121 20.08 -2.56 8.47
C LEU A 121 18.59 -2.45 8.14
N ASP A 122 17.72 -2.87 9.06
CA ASP A 122 16.26 -2.82 8.87
C ASP A 122 15.77 -1.38 8.69
N GLN A 123 16.30 -0.45 9.50
CA GLN A 123 15.98 0.98 9.39
C GLN A 123 16.48 1.58 8.08
N PHE A 124 17.67 1.19 7.62
CA PHE A 124 18.20 1.66 6.35
C PHE A 124 17.32 1.21 5.18
N LEU A 125 16.89 -0.06 5.18
CA LEU A 125 15.98 -0.59 4.16
C LEU A 125 14.64 0.16 4.18
N GLN A 126 14.03 0.31 5.36
CA GLN A 126 12.77 1.04 5.50
C GLN A 126 12.88 2.50 5.02
N PHE A 127 13.91 3.22 5.45
CA PHE A 127 14.09 4.62 5.05
C PHE A 127 14.50 4.76 3.58
N SER A 128 15.17 3.78 2.99
CA SER A 128 15.43 3.76 1.55
C SER A 128 14.13 3.66 0.76
N ASP A 129 13.23 2.75 1.16
CA ASP A 129 11.92 2.59 0.51
C ASP A 129 11.05 3.83 0.69
N GLU A 130 11.03 4.43 1.88
CA GLU A 130 10.31 5.68 2.13
C GLU A 130 10.87 6.85 1.31
N ARG A 131 12.20 6.95 1.20
CA ARG A 131 12.86 7.96 0.35
C ARG A 131 12.41 7.81 -1.10
N ASP A 132 12.41 6.58 -1.63
CA ASP A 132 12.07 6.34 -3.04
C ASP A 132 10.60 6.69 -3.33
N LYS A 133 9.69 6.38 -2.39
CA LYS A 133 8.28 6.81 -2.46
C LYS A 133 8.15 8.33 -2.47
N LEU A 134 8.90 9.04 -1.62
CA LEU A 134 8.86 10.50 -1.55
C LEU A 134 9.43 11.15 -2.81
N ILE A 135 10.48 10.58 -3.39
CA ILE A 135 11.07 11.05 -4.65
C ILE A 135 10.06 10.90 -5.80
N ASN A 136 9.40 9.75 -5.92
CA ASN A 136 8.37 9.54 -6.94
C ASN A 136 7.21 10.52 -6.76
N ARG A 137 6.72 10.70 -5.54
CA ARG A 137 5.66 11.68 -5.24
C ARG A 137 6.07 13.11 -5.57
N LYS A 138 7.32 13.49 -5.31
CA LYS A 138 7.84 14.79 -5.70
C LYS A 138 7.80 14.96 -7.22
N ALA A 139 8.25 13.95 -7.97
CA ALA A 139 8.24 13.99 -9.43
C ALA A 139 6.82 14.15 -9.99
N GLU A 140 5.85 13.42 -9.43
CA GLU A 140 4.42 13.56 -9.80
C GLU A 140 3.89 14.98 -9.52
N ILE A 141 4.24 15.58 -8.38
CA ILE A 141 3.84 16.95 -8.03
C ILE A 141 4.49 17.97 -8.97
N ASP A 142 5.78 17.80 -9.29
CA ASP A 142 6.50 18.68 -10.20
C ASP A 142 5.95 18.60 -11.64
N GLU A 143 5.45 17.44 -12.06
CA GLU A 143 4.72 17.27 -13.33
C GLU A 143 3.32 17.90 -13.28
N ALA A 144 2.55 17.66 -12.22
CA ALA A 144 1.24 18.28 -12.05
C ALA A 144 1.32 19.82 -12.01
N HIS A 145 2.34 20.38 -11.36
CA HIS A 145 2.58 21.82 -11.35
C HIS A 145 2.82 22.35 -12.76
N ARG A 146 3.67 21.67 -13.56
CA ARG A 146 3.91 22.05 -14.96
C ARG A 146 2.61 22.06 -15.76
N HIS A 147 1.79 21.01 -15.64
CA HIS A 147 0.49 20.96 -16.32
C HIS A 147 -0.47 22.06 -15.90
N ILE A 148 -0.48 22.47 -14.63
CA ILE A 148 -1.32 23.58 -14.17
C ILE A 148 -0.85 24.90 -14.79
N VAL A 149 0.46 25.13 -14.86
CA VAL A 149 1.02 26.33 -15.49
C VAL A 149 0.70 26.36 -16.98
N ASP A 150 0.90 25.25 -17.69
CA ASP A 150 0.57 25.14 -19.12
C ASP A 150 -0.94 25.37 -19.37
N LEU A 151 -1.79 24.84 -18.47
CA LEU A 151 -3.23 25.05 -18.54
C LEU A 151 -3.60 26.53 -18.34
N ILE A 152 -3.00 27.20 -17.36
CA ILE A 152 -3.19 28.64 -17.11
C ILE A 152 -2.82 29.44 -18.37
N GLU A 153 -1.65 29.16 -18.95
CA GLU A 153 -1.19 29.84 -20.17
C GLU A 153 -2.16 29.61 -21.35
N SER A 154 -2.63 28.38 -21.54
CA SER A 154 -3.61 28.08 -22.59
C SER A 154 -4.96 28.78 -22.37
N LEU A 155 -5.39 28.92 -21.12
CA LEU A 155 -6.63 29.58 -20.73
C LEU A 155 -6.50 31.09 -20.93
N ASP A 156 -5.37 31.68 -20.55
CA ASP A 156 -5.12 33.12 -20.74
C ASP A 156 -5.06 33.50 -22.22
N ASN A 157 -4.43 32.67 -23.06
CA ASN A 157 -4.44 32.86 -24.51
C ASN A 157 -5.86 32.80 -25.07
N LYS A 158 -6.66 31.83 -24.63
CA LYS A 158 -8.08 31.72 -25.05
C LYS A 158 -8.93 32.88 -24.53
N ARG A 159 -8.67 33.35 -23.31
CA ARG A 159 -9.30 34.54 -22.71
C ARG A 159 -9.00 35.77 -23.56
N PHE A 160 -7.74 35.99 -23.94
CA PHE A 160 -7.32 37.09 -24.79
C PHE A 160 -8.00 37.06 -26.16
N GLU A 161 -7.98 35.91 -26.85
CA GLU A 161 -8.62 35.74 -28.15
C GLU A 161 -10.12 36.02 -28.08
N THR A 162 -10.80 35.50 -27.03
CA THR A 162 -12.24 35.71 -26.82
C THR A 162 -12.54 37.19 -26.57
N ILE A 163 -11.75 37.88 -25.74
CA ILE A 163 -11.92 39.32 -25.48
C ILE A 163 -11.71 40.13 -26.75
N GLN A 164 -10.65 39.85 -27.52
CA GLN A 164 -10.37 40.56 -28.75
C GLN A 164 -11.47 40.34 -29.80
N PHE A 165 -11.96 39.10 -29.94
CA PHE A 165 -13.04 38.75 -30.85
C PHE A 165 -14.35 39.44 -30.45
N THR A 166 -14.76 39.33 -29.19
CA THR A 166 -15.98 39.96 -28.68
C THR A 166 -15.91 41.48 -28.78
N PHE A 167 -14.78 42.10 -28.45
CA PHE A 167 -14.58 43.54 -28.63
C PHE A 167 -14.75 43.98 -30.08
N LYS A 168 -14.13 43.26 -31.02
CA LYS A 168 -14.24 43.56 -32.46
C LYS A 168 -15.69 43.48 -32.94
N GLN A 169 -16.44 42.47 -32.48
CA GLN A 169 -17.85 42.31 -32.83
C GLN A 169 -18.73 43.42 -32.24
N VAL A 170 -18.57 43.70 -30.94
CA VAL A 170 -19.32 44.78 -30.28
C VAL A 170 -19.00 46.13 -30.92
N SER A 171 -17.74 46.41 -31.27
CA SER A 171 -17.34 47.64 -31.96
C SER A 171 -18.03 47.79 -33.32
N LEU A 172 -18.09 46.72 -34.11
CA LEU A 172 -18.77 46.73 -35.41
C LEU A 172 -20.27 46.97 -35.27
N TYR A 173 -20.94 46.25 -34.36
CA TYR A 173 -22.38 46.45 -34.12
C TYR A 173 -22.68 47.81 -33.50
N PHE A 174 -21.80 48.35 -32.67
CA PHE A 174 -21.94 49.68 -32.10
C PHE A 174 -21.94 50.76 -33.18
N THR A 175 -21.00 50.71 -34.12
CA THR A 175 -21.00 51.64 -35.25
C THR A 175 -22.24 51.49 -36.13
N GLU A 176 -22.71 50.27 -36.37
CA GLU A 176 -23.93 50.00 -37.16
C GLU A 176 -25.19 50.55 -36.48
N VAL A 177 -25.37 50.26 -35.18
CA VAL A 177 -26.53 50.70 -34.40
C VAL A 177 -26.51 52.22 -34.22
N PHE A 178 -25.35 52.80 -33.92
CA PHE A 178 -25.20 54.24 -33.75
C PHE A 178 -25.55 55.00 -35.03
N LYS A 179 -25.10 54.51 -36.19
CA LYS A 179 -25.44 55.11 -37.49
C LYS A 179 -26.94 55.03 -37.83
N ARG A 180 -27.64 54.01 -37.31
CA ARG A 180 -29.12 53.91 -37.45
C ARG A 180 -29.85 54.89 -36.54
N LEU A 181 -29.32 55.15 -35.35
CA LEU A 181 -29.91 56.10 -34.39
C LEU A 181 -29.59 57.56 -34.72
N VAL A 182 -28.40 57.84 -35.26
CA VAL A 182 -27.94 59.18 -35.67
C VAL A 182 -27.40 59.10 -37.10
N PRO A 183 -28.19 59.49 -38.12
CA PRO A 183 -27.80 59.33 -39.54
C PRO A 183 -26.51 60.07 -39.92
N GLU A 184 -26.24 61.22 -39.29
CA GLU A 184 -25.08 62.08 -39.52
C GLU A 184 -23.93 61.81 -38.52
N GLY A 185 -24.08 60.82 -37.63
CA GLY A 185 -23.14 60.54 -36.56
C GLY A 185 -22.22 59.34 -36.84
N THR A 186 -21.05 59.34 -36.21
CA THR A 186 -20.11 58.20 -36.21
C THR A 186 -19.63 57.92 -34.79
N ALA A 187 -19.44 56.64 -34.47
CA ALA A 187 -19.02 56.22 -33.13
C ALA A 187 -18.11 54.99 -33.20
N HIS A 188 -17.06 55.00 -32.37
CA HIS A 188 -16.05 53.95 -32.30
C HIS A 188 -15.68 53.64 -30.85
N LEU A 189 -15.44 52.36 -30.57
CA LEU A 189 -14.90 51.89 -29.30
C LEU A 189 -13.37 51.78 -29.41
N VAL A 190 -12.67 52.19 -28.35
CA VAL A 190 -11.22 52.14 -28.25
C VAL A 190 -10.84 51.43 -26.97
N ILE A 191 -9.96 50.43 -27.02
CA ILE A 191 -9.44 49.76 -25.83
C ILE A 191 -8.42 50.69 -25.15
N LYS A 192 -8.53 50.86 -23.83
CA LYS A 192 -7.54 51.55 -23.00
C LYS A 192 -6.60 50.52 -22.37
N THR A 193 -5.30 50.75 -22.49
CA THR A 193 -4.27 49.95 -21.83
C THR A 193 -3.67 50.72 -20.65
N GLY A 194 -3.37 50.01 -19.56
CA GLY A 194 -2.79 50.56 -18.35
C GLY A 194 -1.32 50.83 -18.55
N ASP A 195 -1.03 52.01 -19.08
CA ASP A 195 0.24 52.75 -18.93
C ASP A 195 0.22 54.09 -19.71
N ASN A 196 -0.88 54.44 -20.40
CA ASN A 196 -1.03 55.75 -21.05
C ASN A 196 -2.28 56.47 -20.52
N GLU A 197 -2.14 57.15 -19.38
CA GLU A 197 -3.06 58.21 -18.96
C GLU A 197 -2.84 59.53 -19.73
N ASP A 198 -1.90 59.57 -20.68
CA ASP A 198 -1.68 60.73 -21.53
C ASP A 198 -2.39 60.57 -22.89
N TYR A 199 -3.50 61.28 -23.00
CA TYR A 199 -4.08 61.68 -24.28
C TYR A 199 -3.06 62.56 -25.01
N ASP A 200 -2.95 62.32 -26.32
CA ASP A 200 -2.23 63.14 -27.32
C ASP A 200 -0.82 62.66 -27.70
N SER A 201 -0.76 61.68 -28.61
CA SER A 201 0.35 61.58 -29.56
C SER A 201 -0.09 60.82 -30.81
N GLU A 202 -0.54 61.58 -31.81
CA GLU A 202 -0.44 61.20 -33.22
C GLU A 202 1.05 61.10 -33.62
N GLN A 203 1.80 60.09 -33.16
CA GLN A 203 3.06 59.73 -33.82
C GLN A 203 3.26 58.21 -33.81
N VAL A 204 3.11 57.65 -35.00
CA VAL A 204 3.71 56.38 -35.41
C VAL A 204 5.21 56.45 -35.12
N SER A 205 5.65 55.80 -34.05
CA SER A 205 7.06 55.47 -33.85
C SER A 205 7.17 53.99 -33.47
N SER A 206 7.51 53.23 -34.50
CA SER A 206 8.18 51.95 -34.44
C SER A 206 9.27 51.93 -33.36
N GLN A 207 9.40 50.80 -32.66
CA GLN A 207 10.32 50.50 -31.54
C GLN A 207 9.65 50.80 -30.18
N SER A 208 9.10 49.83 -29.46
CA SER A 208 9.87 48.75 -28.82
C SER A 208 8.90 47.75 -28.19
N SER A 209 9.33 46.50 -28.10
CA SER A 209 8.69 45.40 -27.35
C SER A 209 7.49 44.75 -28.05
N SER A 210 7.75 43.62 -28.69
CA SER A 210 6.81 42.50 -28.81
C SER A 210 6.50 41.95 -27.42
N GLN A 211 5.95 42.79 -26.54
CA GLN A 211 5.40 42.37 -25.26
C GLN A 211 4.06 41.73 -25.62
N GLN A 212 3.93 40.42 -25.38
CA GLN A 212 2.63 39.77 -25.45
C GLN A 212 1.70 40.54 -24.54
N MET A 213 0.81 41.33 -25.15
CA MET A 213 -0.14 42.16 -24.45
C MET A 213 -1.00 41.22 -23.62
N SER A 214 -0.84 41.30 -22.30
CA SER A 214 -1.52 40.40 -21.38
C SER A 214 -2.93 40.93 -21.14
N VAL A 215 -3.87 40.06 -20.74
CA VAL A 215 -5.24 40.54 -20.46
C VAL A 215 -5.26 41.55 -19.31
N ASP A 216 -4.26 41.52 -18.44
CA ASP A 216 -4.12 42.43 -17.29
C ASP A 216 -3.66 43.83 -17.71
N ASP A 217 -3.18 44.01 -18.95
CA ASP A 217 -2.81 45.31 -19.50
C ASP A 217 -4.05 46.14 -19.88
N PHE A 218 -5.24 45.52 -19.99
CA PHE A 218 -6.48 46.22 -20.34
C PHE A 218 -7.10 46.90 -19.10
N THR A 219 -7.15 48.23 -19.09
CA THR A 219 -7.75 49.00 -17.99
C THR A 219 -9.20 49.37 -18.24
N GLY A 220 -9.64 49.43 -19.49
CA GLY A 220 -11.03 49.71 -19.81
C GLY A 220 -11.29 49.96 -21.29
N VAL A 221 -12.49 50.47 -21.59
CA VAL A 221 -12.91 50.83 -22.94
C VAL A 221 -13.31 52.31 -22.98
N GLY A 222 -12.71 53.06 -23.88
CA GLY A 222 -13.10 54.42 -24.23
C GLY A 222 -14.11 54.45 -25.37
N ILE A 223 -15.02 55.42 -25.33
CA ILE A 223 -16.03 55.64 -26.38
C ILE A 223 -15.75 57.00 -27.01
N LYS A 224 -15.52 57.01 -28.33
CA LYS A 224 -15.31 58.23 -29.12
C LYS A 224 -16.48 58.40 -30.09
N VAL A 225 -17.18 59.53 -30.01
CA VAL A 225 -18.37 59.78 -30.83
C VAL A 225 -18.34 61.16 -31.50
N SER A 226 -18.94 61.25 -32.66
CA SER A 226 -19.24 62.50 -33.36
C SER A 226 -20.70 62.49 -33.80
N PHE A 227 -21.44 63.55 -33.49
CA PHE A 227 -22.84 63.73 -33.87
C PHE A 227 -23.02 64.58 -35.14
N ASN A 228 -21.96 65.30 -35.55
CA ASN A 228 -22.00 66.21 -36.67
C ASN A 228 -21.00 65.71 -37.73
N GLY A 229 -21.50 65.13 -38.83
CA GLY A 229 -20.68 64.58 -39.92
C GLY A 229 -19.80 65.57 -40.68
N ARG A 230 -19.72 66.85 -40.25
CA ARG A 230 -18.93 67.91 -40.91
C ARG A 230 -17.53 68.11 -40.32
N THR A 231 -17.26 67.59 -39.12
CA THR A 231 -15.92 67.63 -38.51
C THR A 231 -15.58 66.26 -37.95
N ASN A 232 -14.40 65.73 -38.32
CA ASN A 232 -13.82 64.50 -37.72
C ASN A 232 -13.44 64.69 -36.23
N GLU A 233 -13.98 65.71 -35.56
CA GLU A 233 -13.77 65.96 -34.14
C GLU A 233 -14.57 64.93 -33.33
N MET A 234 -13.89 63.84 -32.97
CA MET A 234 -14.41 62.88 -32.00
C MET A 234 -14.37 63.49 -30.61
N ARG A 235 -15.52 63.57 -29.95
CA ARG A 235 -15.64 64.08 -28.59
C ARG A 235 -15.64 62.95 -27.58
N ASP A 236 -15.01 63.20 -26.43
CA ASP A 236 -15.12 62.32 -25.27
C ASP A 236 -16.52 62.43 -24.65
N MET A 237 -16.96 61.33 -24.01
CA MET A 237 -18.29 61.21 -23.39
C MET A 237 -18.62 62.39 -22.46
N GLN A 238 -17.64 62.93 -21.73
CA GLN A 238 -17.86 64.02 -20.77
C GLN A 238 -18.39 65.31 -21.43
N GLN A 239 -18.02 65.57 -22.69
CA GLN A 239 -18.33 66.79 -23.45
C GLN A 239 -19.71 66.75 -24.13
N LEU A 240 -20.50 65.68 -23.94
CA LEU A 240 -21.79 65.48 -24.58
C LEU A 240 -22.97 65.98 -23.73
N SER A 241 -24.06 66.36 -24.41
CA SER A 241 -25.34 66.71 -23.78
C SER A 241 -25.98 65.48 -23.09
N GLY A 242 -26.85 65.69 -22.10
CA GLY A 242 -27.53 64.61 -21.36
C GLY A 242 -28.26 63.62 -22.28
N GLY A 243 -29.06 64.12 -23.24
CA GLY A 243 -29.75 63.27 -24.21
C GLY A 243 -28.81 62.54 -25.17
N GLN A 244 -27.69 63.16 -25.53
CA GLN A 244 -26.65 62.53 -26.36
C GLN A 244 -25.97 61.37 -25.61
N LYS A 245 -25.70 61.54 -24.30
CA LYS A 245 -25.16 60.47 -23.45
C LYS A 245 -26.12 59.28 -23.35
N SER A 246 -27.41 59.55 -23.15
CA SER A 246 -28.44 58.51 -23.12
C SER A 246 -28.54 57.74 -24.45
N LEU A 247 -28.44 58.42 -25.59
CA LEU A 247 -28.47 57.79 -26.90
C LEU A 247 -27.23 56.91 -27.16
N VAL A 248 -26.04 57.38 -26.76
CA VAL A 248 -24.80 56.58 -26.84
C VAL A 248 -24.88 55.34 -25.95
N ALA A 249 -25.43 55.47 -24.74
CA ALA A 249 -25.63 54.35 -23.83
C ALA A 249 -26.61 53.31 -24.41
N LEU A 250 -27.74 53.74 -24.97
CA LEU A 250 -28.70 52.86 -25.64
C LEU A 250 -28.08 52.16 -26.86
N ALA A 251 -27.30 52.89 -27.66
CA ALA A 251 -26.59 52.32 -28.80
C ALA A 251 -25.61 51.20 -28.37
N LEU A 252 -24.91 51.40 -27.25
CA LEU A 252 -24.01 50.40 -26.68
C LEU A 252 -24.77 49.17 -26.17
N ILE A 253 -25.87 49.36 -25.45
CA ILE A 253 -26.70 48.25 -24.94
C ILE A 253 -27.24 47.41 -26.10
N PHE A 254 -27.76 48.04 -27.15
CA PHE A 254 -28.26 47.34 -28.34
C PHE A 254 -27.14 46.65 -29.14
N ALA A 255 -25.94 47.23 -29.18
CA ALA A 255 -24.78 46.59 -29.81
C ALA A 255 -24.35 45.32 -29.06
N ILE A 256 -24.35 45.36 -27.73
CA ILE A 256 -24.09 44.19 -26.88
C ILE A 256 -25.19 43.15 -27.08
N GLN A 257 -26.47 43.55 -27.08
CA GLN A 257 -27.60 42.64 -27.32
C GLN A 257 -27.51 41.93 -28.67
N LYS A 258 -27.05 42.61 -29.73
CA LYS A 258 -26.82 41.99 -31.04
C LYS A 258 -25.68 40.96 -31.03
N CYS A 259 -24.66 41.19 -30.21
CA CYS A 259 -23.50 40.31 -30.11
C CYS A 259 -23.77 39.09 -29.22
N ASP A 260 -24.40 39.30 -28.07
CA ASP A 260 -24.76 38.28 -27.09
C ASP A 260 -26.12 38.62 -26.45
N PRO A 261 -27.22 38.03 -26.94
CA PRO A 261 -28.56 38.42 -26.51
C PRO A 261 -28.89 37.89 -25.11
N ALA A 262 -29.13 38.80 -24.16
CA ALA A 262 -29.63 38.44 -22.84
C ALA A 262 -31.13 38.08 -22.89
N PRO A 263 -31.62 37.21 -21.98
CA PRO A 263 -33.00 36.73 -21.99
C PRO A 263 -34.07 37.81 -21.73
N PHE A 264 -33.74 38.88 -21.01
CA PHE A 264 -34.63 40.03 -20.82
C PHE A 264 -33.83 41.31 -20.53
N TYR A 265 -34.41 42.45 -20.88
CA TYR A 265 -33.89 43.78 -20.57
C TYR A 265 -35.02 44.60 -19.95
N LEU A 266 -34.72 45.31 -18.86
CA LEU A 266 -35.63 46.27 -18.24
C LEU A 266 -35.00 47.65 -18.37
N PHE A 267 -35.70 48.55 -19.06
CA PHE A 267 -35.30 49.95 -19.17
C PHE A 267 -36.22 50.78 -18.29
N ASP A 268 -35.64 51.52 -17.35
CA ASP A 268 -36.35 52.41 -16.44
C ASP A 268 -36.08 53.86 -16.83
N GLU A 269 -37.14 54.62 -17.11
CA GLU A 269 -37.10 56.08 -17.41
C GLU A 269 -36.08 56.55 -18.47
N ILE A 270 -35.77 55.71 -19.46
CA ILE A 270 -34.75 56.03 -20.49
C ILE A 270 -35.14 57.12 -21.49
N ASP A 271 -36.43 57.48 -21.55
CA ASP A 271 -37.03 58.42 -22.49
C ASP A 271 -37.10 59.86 -21.96
N GLN A 272 -36.91 60.08 -20.65
CA GLN A 272 -36.96 61.43 -20.05
C GLN A 272 -35.91 62.41 -20.61
N ALA A 273 -34.78 61.88 -21.09
CA ALA A 273 -33.67 62.66 -21.64
C ALA A 273 -33.67 62.70 -23.18
N LEU A 274 -34.61 62.01 -23.84
CA LEU A 274 -34.72 61.94 -25.29
C LEU A 274 -35.79 62.91 -25.78
N ASP A 275 -35.44 63.73 -26.76
CA ASP A 275 -36.38 64.64 -27.38
C ASP A 275 -37.33 63.83 -28.30
N PRO A 276 -38.66 64.04 -28.25
CA PRO A 276 -39.57 63.45 -29.22
C PRO A 276 -39.32 64.10 -30.59
N GLN A 277 -38.41 63.53 -31.37
CA GLN A 277 -38.18 63.90 -32.77
C GLN A 277 -39.36 63.52 -33.67
#